data_AF-A0A2X3HHB2-F1
#
_entry.id   AF-A0A2X3HHB2-F1
#
_cell.length_a   1.000
_cell.length_b   1.000
_cell.length_c   1.000
_cell.angle_alpha   90.00
_cell.angle_beta   90.00
_cell.angle_gamma   90.00
#
_symmetry.space_group_name_H-M   'P 1'
#
loop_
_entity.id
_entity.type
_entity.pdbx_description
1 polymer ?
#
loop_
_entity_poly.entity_id
_entity_poly.type
_entity_poly.pdbx_seq_one_letter_code
_entity_poly.pdbx_strand_id
1 'polypeptide(L)'
;MTPLVGDDVVFQAENDTDGYILDILPRENELIRPPVANIDIAILVFSAVEPDFSTNLTDRFLVAIEKEDIRPVIGISKMDLATEEEKSTIEEYRDIYENAGYEVFLTGSEVDKTAILELIDGKTAVIAGQSGVGKSTFLNQLNPDLTLKTGEISTSLGRGRHTTRHVELLPIGDGLIADTPGFSSIEWDGLEPENLQFCFPEIEDRRSGCKFRGCLHENEPSCAVKTAVAEHEIADFRYEHYVQILAEIKNRKPRYS
;
A
#
# COMPACT_ATOMS: atom_id res chain seq x y z
N MET A 1 16.67 -9.06 19.15
CA MET A 1 15.77 -8.74 18.02
C MET A 1 15.84 -9.91 17.05
N THR A 2 14.73 -10.38 16.52
CA THR A 2 14.74 -11.46 15.52
C THR A 2 14.97 -10.84 14.14
N PRO A 3 15.98 -11.29 13.36
CA PRO A 3 16.22 -10.76 12.02
C PRO A 3 14.99 -10.90 11.13
N LEU A 4 14.76 -9.86 10.34
CA LEU A 4 13.72 -9.78 9.34
C LEU A 4 14.33 -9.50 7.98
N VAL A 5 13.64 -9.92 6.93
CA VAL A 5 14.01 -9.54 5.58
C VAL A 5 13.86 -8.01 5.45
N GLY A 6 14.86 -7.34 4.89
CA GLY A 6 14.93 -5.88 4.82
C GLY A 6 15.68 -5.20 5.98
N ASP A 7 16.08 -5.96 7.02
CA ASP A 7 16.93 -5.39 8.07
C ASP A 7 18.30 -4.94 7.53
N ASP A 8 18.69 -3.72 7.88
CA ASP A 8 20.08 -3.28 7.75
C ASP A 8 20.91 -3.92 8.87
N VAL A 9 21.96 -4.65 8.48
CA VAL A 9 22.76 -5.44 9.42
C VAL A 9 24.25 -5.14 9.32
N VAL A 10 24.91 -5.15 10.47
CA VAL A 10 26.36 -5.28 10.54
C VAL A 10 26.68 -6.76 10.56
N PHE A 11 27.44 -7.25 9.58
CA PHE A 11 27.80 -8.66 9.50
C PHE A 11 29.31 -8.85 9.34
N GLN A 12 29.78 -10.04 9.71
CA GLN A 12 31.14 -10.50 9.45
C GLN A 12 31.07 -11.78 8.64
N ALA A 13 31.85 -11.84 7.56
CA ALA A 13 32.00 -13.01 6.71
C ALA A 13 33.47 -13.35 6.54
N GLU A 14 33.82 -14.63 6.70
CA GLU A 14 35.19 -15.14 6.46
C GLU A 14 35.37 -15.63 5.02
N ASN A 15 34.27 -15.83 4.31
CA ASN A 15 34.21 -16.25 2.90
C ASN A 15 32.94 -15.64 2.25
N ASP A 16 32.76 -15.88 0.95
CA ASP A 16 31.64 -15.30 0.19
C ASP A 16 30.29 -16.01 0.41
N THR A 17 30.25 -17.13 1.14
CA THR A 17 29.07 -18.00 1.29
C THR A 17 28.46 -17.96 2.68
N ASP A 18 29.27 -17.73 3.71
CA ASP A 18 28.91 -17.84 5.11
C ASP A 18 29.34 -16.59 5.90
N GLY A 19 28.45 -16.14 6.78
CA GLY A 19 28.73 -15.04 7.69
C GLY A 19 27.77 -15.06 8.89
N TYR A 20 28.03 -14.15 9.83
CA TYR A 20 27.23 -13.99 11.04
C TYR A 20 26.79 -12.53 11.17
N ILE A 21 25.51 -12.33 11.47
CA ILE A 21 24.97 -11.01 11.84
C ILE A 21 25.52 -10.66 13.22
N LEU A 22 26.23 -9.53 13.31
CA LEU A 22 26.77 -8.98 14.54
C LEU A 22 25.78 -8.04 15.22
N ASP A 23 25.10 -7.21 14.42
CA ASP A 23 24.12 -6.25 14.91
C ASP A 23 23.02 -6.00 13.86
N ILE A 24 21.83 -5.64 14.34
CA ILE A 24 20.68 -5.23 13.53
C ILE A 24 20.44 -3.76 13.82
N LEU A 25 20.49 -2.92 12.80
CA LEU A 25 20.28 -1.49 12.95
C LEU A 25 18.79 -1.19 13.25
N PRO A 26 18.46 -0.02 13.84
CA PRO A 26 17.08 0.36 14.10
C PRO A 26 16.23 0.34 12.82
N ARG A 27 15.05 -0.25 12.89
CA ARG A 27 14.08 -0.25 11.79
C ARG A 27 13.40 1.10 11.68
N GLU A 28 13.18 1.56 10.45
CA GLU A 28 12.32 2.71 10.18
C GLU A 28 10.84 2.33 10.23
N ASN A 29 10.50 1.17 9.66
CA ASN A 29 9.16 0.59 9.68
C ASN A 29 9.20 -0.95 9.55
N GLU A 30 8.06 -1.61 9.78
CA GLU A 30 7.91 -3.07 9.69
C GLU A 30 6.49 -3.45 9.28
N LEU A 31 6.36 -4.30 8.24
CA LEU A 31 5.11 -5.02 7.99
C LEU A 31 5.10 -6.32 8.80
N ILE A 32 3.97 -6.62 9.43
CA ILE A 32 3.78 -7.87 10.19
C ILE A 32 3.52 -9.06 9.25
N ARG A 33 2.76 -8.81 8.17
CA ARG A 33 2.34 -9.82 7.19
C ARG A 33 2.25 -9.18 5.83
N PRO A 34 3.19 -9.48 4.92
CA PRO A 34 4.43 -10.25 5.07
C PRO A 34 5.37 -9.65 6.13
N PRO A 35 6.20 -10.46 6.82
CA PRO A 35 7.19 -9.95 7.76
C PRO A 35 8.41 -9.38 7.01
N VAL A 36 8.47 -8.05 6.85
CA VAL A 36 9.56 -7.31 6.16
C VAL A 36 9.76 -5.92 6.78
N ALA A 37 11.00 -5.47 6.89
CA ALA A 37 11.38 -4.18 7.48
C ALA A 37 11.93 -3.20 6.43
N ASN A 38 12.02 -1.93 6.83
CA ASN A 38 12.69 -0.85 6.08
C ASN A 38 12.18 -0.73 4.63
N ILE A 39 10.87 -0.62 4.51
CA ILE A 39 10.19 -0.44 3.23
C ILE A 39 10.00 1.04 2.98
N ASP A 40 10.53 1.53 1.87
CA ASP A 40 10.35 2.92 1.46
C ASP A 40 8.98 3.13 0.79
N ILE A 41 8.56 2.18 -0.05
CA ILE A 41 7.43 2.34 -0.98
C ILE A 41 6.51 1.12 -0.98
N ALA A 42 5.20 1.33 -0.95
CA ALA A 42 4.21 0.30 -1.24
C ALA A 42 3.46 0.61 -2.55
N ILE A 43 3.71 -0.20 -3.58
CA ILE A 43 2.99 -0.13 -4.85
C ILE A 43 1.68 -0.92 -4.72
N LEU A 44 0.57 -0.21 -4.55
CA LEU A 44 -0.77 -0.75 -4.43
C LEU A 44 -1.40 -0.93 -5.82
N VAL A 45 -1.43 -2.16 -6.33
CA VAL A 45 -1.96 -2.48 -7.66
C VAL A 45 -3.42 -2.89 -7.60
N PHE A 46 -4.27 -2.17 -8.32
CA PHE A 46 -5.68 -2.45 -8.56
C PHE A 46 -5.94 -2.61 -10.05
N SER A 47 -7.08 -3.19 -10.42
CA SER A 47 -7.52 -3.23 -11.82
C SER A 47 -8.57 -2.16 -12.07
N ALA A 48 -8.56 -1.57 -13.26
CA ALA A 48 -9.65 -0.75 -13.76
C ALA A 48 -10.93 -1.59 -13.92
N VAL A 49 -10.77 -2.77 -14.53
CA VAL A 49 -11.82 -3.74 -14.82
C VAL A 49 -11.36 -5.17 -14.52
N GLU A 50 -12.31 -6.05 -14.22
CA GLU A 50 -12.08 -7.48 -13.93
C GLU A 50 -11.00 -7.78 -12.86
N PRO A 51 -11.24 -7.50 -11.56
CA PRO A 51 -12.44 -6.90 -10.99
C PRO A 51 -12.52 -5.38 -11.17
N ASP A 52 -13.72 -4.83 -11.01
CA ASP A 52 -13.96 -3.39 -11.07
C ASP A 52 -13.14 -2.66 -10.01
N PHE A 53 -12.65 -1.48 -10.37
CA PHE A 53 -11.93 -0.61 -9.44
C PHE A 53 -12.84 -0.22 -8.27
N SER A 54 -12.37 -0.47 -7.05
CA SER A 54 -13.09 -0.16 -5.82
C SER A 54 -12.34 0.88 -5.02
N THR A 55 -12.85 2.11 -5.02
CA THR A 55 -12.32 3.22 -4.20
C THR A 55 -12.29 2.86 -2.71
N ASN A 56 -13.33 2.18 -2.22
CA ASN A 56 -13.37 1.72 -0.83
C ASN A 56 -12.20 0.79 -0.51
N LEU A 57 -11.91 -0.17 -1.39
CA LEU A 57 -10.80 -1.07 -1.16
C LEU A 57 -9.45 -0.36 -1.25
N THR A 58 -9.29 0.55 -2.21
CA THR A 58 -8.09 1.37 -2.35
C THR A 58 -7.80 2.14 -1.06
N ASP A 59 -8.78 2.87 -0.54
CA ASP A 59 -8.67 3.64 0.71
C ASP A 59 -8.29 2.75 1.89
N ARG A 60 -8.83 1.53 1.93
CA ARG A 60 -8.50 0.56 2.97
C ARG A 60 -7.05 0.09 2.93
N PHE A 61 -6.49 -0.11 1.74
CA PHE A 61 -5.07 -0.41 1.58
C PHE A 61 -4.19 0.80 1.91
N LEU A 62 -4.59 2.00 1.49
CA LEU A 62 -3.88 3.24 1.82
C LEU A 62 -3.75 3.39 3.34
N VAL A 63 -4.85 3.23 4.09
CA VAL A 63 -4.82 3.27 5.56
C VAL A 63 -3.91 2.20 6.16
N ALA A 64 -3.83 1.02 5.56
CA ALA A 64 -2.97 -0.06 6.05
C ALA A 64 -1.48 0.21 5.81
N ILE A 65 -1.14 1.04 4.82
CA ILE A 65 0.23 1.42 4.48
C ILE A 65 0.66 2.68 5.22
N GLU A 66 -0.18 3.72 5.21
CA GLU A 66 0.09 5.01 5.86
C GLU A 66 0.34 4.84 7.36
N LYS A 67 -0.39 3.93 8.03
CA LYS A 67 -0.18 3.68 9.47
C LYS A 67 1.20 3.08 9.80
N GLU A 68 1.88 2.51 8.82
CA GLU A 68 3.20 1.89 8.97
C GLU A 68 4.32 2.84 8.50
N ASP A 69 4.01 4.12 8.25
CA ASP A 69 4.97 5.12 7.77
C ASP A 69 5.70 4.68 6.47
N ILE A 70 4.98 4.01 5.57
CA ILE A 70 5.46 3.60 4.25
C ILE A 70 4.77 4.47 3.19
N ARG A 71 5.51 4.94 2.17
CA ARG A 71 4.91 5.77 1.10
C ARG A 71 4.06 4.93 0.14
N PRO A 72 2.73 5.12 0.06
CA PRO A 72 1.91 4.42 -0.93
C PRO A 72 2.02 5.05 -2.33
N VAL A 73 2.00 4.19 -3.35
CA VAL A 73 1.86 4.56 -4.77
C VAL A 73 0.77 3.70 -5.38
N ILE A 74 -0.19 4.32 -6.08
CA ILE A 74 -1.35 3.63 -6.63
C ILE A 74 -1.08 3.25 -8.08
N GLY A 75 -1.20 1.96 -8.40
CA GLY A 75 -1.16 1.46 -9.77
C GLY A 75 -2.52 0.94 -10.21
N ILE A 76 -3.11 1.49 -11.27
CA ILE A 76 -4.37 0.99 -11.84
C ILE A 76 -4.08 0.29 -13.16
N SER A 77 -4.26 -1.03 -13.18
CA SER A 77 -3.94 -1.91 -14.30
C SER A 77 -5.15 -2.21 -15.19
N LYS A 78 -4.92 -2.92 -16.30
CA LYS A 78 -5.95 -3.40 -17.24
C LYS A 78 -6.74 -2.27 -17.91
N MET A 79 -6.15 -1.09 -18.05
CA MET A 79 -6.74 0.03 -18.80
C MET A 79 -7.00 -0.31 -20.27
N ASP A 80 -6.29 -1.29 -20.83
CA ASP A 80 -6.47 -1.82 -22.18
C ASP A 80 -7.76 -2.64 -22.36
N LEU A 81 -8.33 -3.16 -21.27
CA LEU A 81 -9.59 -3.92 -21.28
C LEU A 81 -10.82 -3.04 -21.00
N ALA A 82 -10.61 -1.84 -20.47
CA ALA A 82 -11.67 -0.89 -20.13
C ALA A 82 -12.26 -0.22 -21.39
N THR A 83 -13.57 -0.01 -21.37
CA THR A 83 -14.30 0.85 -22.30
C THR A 83 -13.92 2.33 -22.09
N GLU A 84 -14.21 3.19 -23.06
CA GLU A 84 -13.91 4.63 -22.94
C GLU A 84 -14.64 5.31 -21.77
N GLU A 85 -15.84 4.84 -21.42
CA GLU A 85 -16.59 5.33 -20.25
C GLU A 85 -15.91 4.91 -18.93
N GLU A 86 -15.47 3.67 -18.84
CA GLU A 86 -14.72 3.17 -17.68
C GLU A 86 -13.36 3.89 -17.55
N LYS A 87 -12.65 4.13 -18.65
CA LYS A 87 -11.39 4.89 -18.64
C LYS A 87 -11.59 6.31 -18.11
N SER A 88 -12.61 7.02 -18.60
CA SER A 88 -12.95 8.36 -18.12
C SER A 88 -13.23 8.36 -16.61
N THR A 89 -13.94 7.34 -16.12
CA THR A 89 -14.23 7.20 -14.69
C THR A 89 -12.95 6.94 -13.87
N ILE A 90 -12.03 6.12 -14.38
CA ILE A 90 -10.74 5.86 -13.72
C ILE A 90 -9.85 7.12 -13.72
N GLU A 91 -9.87 7.91 -14.79
CA GLU A 91 -9.14 9.18 -14.86
C GLU A 91 -9.67 10.19 -13.81
N GLU A 92 -10.99 10.27 -13.62
CA GLU A 92 -11.58 11.07 -12.54
C GLU A 92 -11.11 10.61 -11.15
N TYR A 93 -11.08 9.29 -10.91
CA TYR A 93 -10.56 8.77 -9.64
C TYR A 93 -9.07 9.06 -9.47
N ARG A 94 -8.27 8.90 -10.53
CA ARG A 94 -6.85 9.25 -10.52
C ARG A 94 -6.66 10.69 -10.07
N ASP A 95 -7.36 11.63 -10.68
CA ASP A 95 -7.25 13.06 -10.35
C ASP A 95 -7.61 13.32 -8.87
N ILE A 96 -8.60 12.61 -8.33
CA ILE A 96 -8.98 12.73 -6.91
C ILE A 96 -7.85 12.25 -5.99
N TYR A 97 -7.23 11.09 -6.28
CA TYR A 97 -6.11 10.60 -5.47
C TYR A 97 -4.85 11.45 -5.63
N GLU A 98 -4.57 11.96 -6.83
CA GLU A 98 -3.44 12.89 -7.07
C GLU A 98 -3.64 14.20 -6.30
N ASN A 99 -4.85 14.76 -6.30
CA ASN A 99 -5.19 15.96 -5.52
C ASN A 99 -5.13 15.71 -4.01
N ALA A 100 -5.36 14.47 -3.56
CA ALA A 100 -5.15 14.05 -2.18
C ALA A 100 -3.66 13.85 -1.82
N GLY A 101 -2.74 13.95 -2.78
CA GLY A 101 -1.29 13.87 -2.56
C GLY A 101 -0.65 12.52 -2.92
N TYR A 102 -1.40 11.58 -3.50
CA TYR A 102 -0.86 10.29 -3.91
C TYR A 102 -0.26 10.33 -5.31
N GLU A 103 0.77 9.53 -5.54
CA GLU A 103 1.26 9.25 -6.90
C GLU A 103 0.42 8.11 -7.50
N VAL A 104 -0.09 8.32 -8.71
CA VAL A 104 -0.96 7.36 -9.39
C VAL A 104 -0.45 7.11 -10.80
N PHE A 105 -0.28 5.84 -11.16
CA PHE A 105 0.03 5.44 -12.53
C PHE A 105 -1.06 4.53 -13.11
N LEU A 106 -1.38 4.75 -14.38
CA LEU A 106 -2.32 3.96 -15.14
C LEU A 106 -1.54 3.05 -16.10
N THR A 107 -1.85 1.76 -16.10
CA THR A 107 -1.19 0.79 -16.97
C THR A 107 -2.19 -0.09 -17.71
N GLY A 108 -1.96 -0.28 -19.00
CA GLY A 108 -2.67 -1.26 -19.82
C GLY A 108 -1.85 -2.53 -19.95
N SER A 109 -1.67 -2.99 -21.19
CA SER A 109 -0.86 -4.18 -21.51
C SER A 109 0.64 -3.96 -21.27
N GLU A 110 1.11 -2.72 -21.27
CA GLU A 110 2.51 -2.34 -21.05
C GLU A 110 2.62 -1.36 -19.88
N VAL A 111 3.55 -1.63 -18.96
CA VAL A 111 3.95 -0.73 -17.88
C VAL A 111 5.06 0.18 -18.36
N ASP A 112 5.02 1.46 -17.96
CA ASP A 112 6.18 2.36 -18.11
C ASP A 112 7.29 1.93 -17.16
N LYS A 113 8.13 1.02 -17.65
CA LYS A 113 9.26 0.46 -16.90
C LYS A 113 10.21 1.56 -16.41
N THR A 114 10.40 2.63 -17.18
CA THR A 114 11.37 3.68 -16.82
C THR A 114 10.89 4.41 -15.57
N ALA A 115 9.63 4.85 -15.57
CA ALA A 115 9.03 5.51 -14.42
C ALA A 115 9.08 4.64 -13.15
N ILE A 116 8.78 3.34 -13.28
CA ILE A 116 8.82 2.44 -12.12
C ILE A 116 10.25 2.19 -11.63
N LEU A 117 11.24 2.06 -12.53
CA LEU A 117 12.64 1.91 -12.13
C LEU A 117 13.18 3.16 -11.43
N GLU A 118 12.82 4.35 -11.90
CA GLU A 118 13.16 5.62 -11.24
C GLU A 118 12.46 5.75 -9.87
N LEU A 119 11.22 5.29 -9.77
CA LEU A 119 10.47 5.31 -8.50
C LEU A 119 11.18 4.48 -7.41
N ILE A 120 11.66 3.28 -7.76
CA ILE A 120 12.28 2.33 -6.82
C ILE A 120 13.81 2.45 -6.74
N ASP A 121 14.44 3.39 -7.46
CA ASP A 121 15.89 3.55 -7.49
C ASP A 121 16.47 3.71 -6.08
N GLY A 122 17.37 2.80 -5.68
CA GLY A 122 17.99 2.75 -4.37
C GLY A 122 17.05 2.48 -3.19
N LYS A 123 15.82 2.03 -3.44
CA LYS A 123 14.77 1.84 -2.42
C LYS A 123 14.29 0.40 -2.33
N THR A 124 13.71 0.06 -1.19
CA THR A 124 12.97 -1.17 -0.96
C THR A 124 11.48 -0.93 -1.13
N ALA A 125 10.86 -1.62 -2.08
CA ALA A 125 9.44 -1.54 -2.35
C ALA A 125 8.72 -2.86 -2.04
N VAL A 126 7.44 -2.77 -1.69
CA VAL A 126 6.51 -3.91 -1.63
C VAL A 126 5.39 -3.73 -2.64
N ILE A 127 4.88 -4.82 -3.20
CA ILE A 127 3.72 -4.77 -4.11
C ILE A 127 2.51 -5.42 -3.44
N ALA A 128 1.41 -4.67 -3.39
CA ALA A 128 0.17 -5.04 -2.74
C ALA A 128 -1.02 -5.04 -3.70
N GLY A 129 -2.13 -5.64 -3.28
CA GLY A 129 -3.43 -5.46 -3.93
C GLY A 129 -4.20 -6.77 -4.09
N GLN A 130 -5.39 -6.70 -4.69
CA GLN A 130 -6.27 -7.88 -4.82
C GLN A 130 -5.65 -9.00 -5.68
N SER A 131 -6.15 -10.22 -5.50
CA SER A 131 -5.83 -11.32 -6.40
C SER A 131 -6.34 -11.00 -7.82
N GLY A 132 -5.61 -11.40 -8.87
CA GLY A 132 -6.05 -11.24 -10.26
C GLY A 132 -5.87 -9.84 -10.89
N VAL A 133 -5.38 -8.85 -10.16
CA VAL A 133 -5.15 -7.46 -10.65
C VAL A 133 -3.88 -7.27 -11.48
N GLY A 134 -3.09 -8.33 -11.73
CA GLY A 134 -1.93 -8.25 -12.63
C GLY A 134 -0.58 -7.99 -11.96
N LYS A 135 -0.43 -8.12 -10.63
CA LYS A 135 0.87 -7.98 -9.93
C LYS A 135 2.00 -8.83 -10.52
N SER A 136 1.73 -10.10 -10.87
CA SER A 136 2.75 -10.97 -11.48
C SER A 136 3.17 -10.50 -12.86
N THR A 137 2.20 -10.02 -13.65
CA THR A 137 2.47 -9.42 -14.96
C THR A 137 3.33 -8.16 -14.80
N PHE A 138 2.99 -7.31 -13.83
CA PHE A 138 3.75 -6.10 -13.48
C PHE A 138 5.21 -6.44 -13.13
N LEU A 139 5.44 -7.39 -12.21
CA LEU A 139 6.81 -7.80 -11.86
C LEU A 139 7.60 -8.38 -13.05
N ASN A 140 6.99 -9.25 -13.85
CA ASN A 140 7.67 -9.82 -15.02
C ASN A 140 8.04 -8.77 -16.06
N GLN A 141 7.27 -7.68 -16.17
CA GLN A 141 7.60 -6.57 -17.08
C GLN A 141 8.79 -5.75 -16.56
N LEU A 142 8.91 -5.58 -15.24
CA LEU A 142 10.06 -4.91 -14.63
C LEU A 142 11.34 -5.75 -14.70
N ASN A 143 11.23 -7.06 -14.47
CA ASN A 143 12.35 -7.98 -14.59
C ASN A 143 11.91 -9.28 -15.30
N PRO A 144 12.18 -9.41 -16.62
CA PRO A 144 11.82 -10.59 -17.40
C PRO A 144 12.45 -11.90 -16.92
N ASP A 145 13.56 -11.84 -16.20
CA ASP A 145 14.27 -13.02 -15.70
C ASP A 145 13.56 -13.68 -14.50
N LEU A 146 12.59 -12.99 -13.88
CA LEU A 146 11.83 -13.52 -12.74
C LEU A 146 10.96 -14.74 -13.12
N THR A 147 10.60 -14.90 -14.41
CA THR A 147 9.81 -16.03 -14.95
C THR A 147 8.61 -16.48 -14.10
N LEU A 148 7.99 -15.56 -13.36
CA LEU A 148 6.84 -15.86 -12.49
C LEU A 148 5.65 -16.26 -13.39
N LYS A 149 4.99 -17.38 -13.14
CA LYS A 149 3.77 -17.67 -13.91
C LYS A 149 2.68 -16.66 -13.55
N THR A 150 1.87 -16.25 -14.52
CA THR A 150 0.76 -15.32 -14.28
C THR A 150 -0.15 -15.89 -13.20
N GLY A 151 -0.32 -15.13 -12.12
CA GLY A 151 -1.07 -15.56 -10.95
C GLY A 151 -0.25 -16.25 -9.87
N GLU A 152 1.07 -16.39 -9.97
CA GLU A 152 1.87 -16.98 -8.88
C GLU A 152 1.91 -16.08 -7.64
N ILE A 153 1.98 -14.76 -7.80
CA ILE A 153 1.90 -13.82 -6.66
C ILE A 153 0.50 -13.87 -6.01
N SER A 154 -0.54 -14.17 -6.80
CA SER A 154 -1.92 -14.22 -6.33
C SER A 154 -2.40 -15.61 -5.89
N THR A 155 -1.75 -16.69 -6.36
CA THR A 155 -2.22 -18.08 -6.23
C THR A 155 -1.13 -19.15 -6.03
N SER A 156 0.16 -18.84 -5.90
CA SER A 156 1.18 -19.89 -5.74
C SER A 156 2.30 -19.46 -4.76
N LEU A 157 3.04 -20.36 -4.12
CA LEU A 157 3.10 -21.80 -4.33
C LEU A 157 2.20 -22.58 -3.38
N GLY A 158 1.44 -23.52 -3.96
CA GLY A 158 0.82 -24.59 -3.21
C GLY A 158 1.87 -25.43 -2.47
N ARG A 159 2.08 -25.11 -1.19
CA ARG A 159 2.39 -26.05 -0.11
C ARG A 159 1.76 -25.53 1.18
N GLY A 160 0.88 -26.35 1.76
CA GLY A 160 0.60 -26.31 3.19
C GLY A 160 -0.32 -25.19 3.68
N ARG A 161 -1.54 -25.60 4.06
CA ARG A 161 -2.34 -24.99 5.12
C ARG A 161 -1.39 -24.74 6.33
N HIS A 162 -1.14 -23.47 6.69
CA HIS A 162 -0.33 -23.05 7.84
C HIS A 162 1.21 -23.26 7.76
N THR A 163 1.89 -22.66 6.77
CA THR A 163 3.37 -22.54 6.78
C THR A 163 3.81 -21.11 6.50
N THR A 164 4.67 -20.57 7.37
CA THR A 164 5.29 -19.24 7.34
C THR A 164 5.89 -18.97 5.95
N ARG A 165 5.35 -18.00 5.21
CA ARG A 165 5.85 -17.62 3.87
C ARG A 165 7.23 -16.96 4.05
N HIS A 166 8.24 -17.45 3.36
CA HIS A 166 9.52 -16.75 3.23
C HIS A 166 9.30 -15.51 2.34
N VAL A 167 9.75 -14.36 2.81
CA VAL A 167 9.82 -13.13 2.02
C VAL A 167 11.21 -13.08 1.39
N GLU A 168 11.30 -12.65 0.14
CA GLU A 168 12.58 -12.45 -0.55
C GLU A 168 12.60 -11.06 -1.18
N LEU A 169 13.77 -10.41 -1.18
CA LEU A 169 13.98 -9.14 -1.89
C LEU A 169 14.56 -9.44 -3.26
N LEU A 170 13.78 -9.11 -4.29
CA LEU A 170 14.17 -9.28 -5.69
C LEU A 170 14.86 -8.00 -6.19
N PRO A 171 16.09 -8.08 -6.72
CA PRO A 171 16.74 -6.94 -7.33
C PRO A 171 16.03 -6.56 -8.64
N ILE A 172 15.63 -5.30 -8.75
CA ILE A 172 14.99 -4.73 -9.94
C ILE A 172 15.59 -3.36 -10.21
N GLY A 173 16.40 -3.26 -11.26
CA GLY A 173 17.27 -2.10 -11.46
C GLY A 173 18.25 -1.97 -10.29
N ASP A 174 18.34 -0.76 -9.73
CA ASP A 174 19.12 -0.46 -8.54
C ASP A 174 18.28 -0.47 -7.24
N GLY A 175 17.03 -0.93 -7.32
CA GLY A 175 16.12 -1.10 -6.19
C GLY A 175 15.85 -2.56 -5.82
N LEU A 176 15.07 -2.75 -4.76
CA LEU A 176 14.63 -4.05 -4.26
C LEU A 176 13.10 -4.10 -4.24
N ILE A 177 12.50 -5.19 -4.70
CA ILE A 177 11.07 -5.46 -4.51
C ILE A 177 10.87 -6.71 -3.67
N ALA A 178 10.14 -6.58 -2.57
CA ALA A 178 9.75 -7.69 -1.73
C ALA A 178 8.71 -8.58 -2.44
N ASP A 179 9.11 -9.81 -2.77
CA ASP A 179 8.16 -10.84 -3.19
C ASP A 179 7.44 -11.36 -1.95
N THR A 180 6.18 -10.95 -1.87
CA THR A 180 5.37 -11.14 -0.68
C THR A 180 4.09 -11.86 -1.07
N PRO A 181 4.09 -13.20 -1.00
CA PRO A 181 2.90 -13.94 -1.39
C PRO A 181 1.75 -13.54 -0.47
N GLY A 182 0.68 -13.00 -1.07
CA GLY A 182 -0.55 -12.63 -0.38
C GLY A 182 -0.47 -11.45 0.59
N PHE A 183 0.29 -10.39 0.26
CA PHE A 183 -0.03 -9.06 0.79
C PHE A 183 -1.34 -8.54 0.16
N SER A 184 -2.42 -9.21 0.57
CA SER A 184 -3.79 -9.01 0.11
C SER A 184 -4.75 -8.79 1.28
N SER A 185 -4.26 -8.84 2.51
CA SER A 185 -5.04 -8.62 3.73
C SER A 185 -4.90 -7.19 4.19
N ILE A 186 -6.03 -6.49 4.26
CA ILE A 186 -6.16 -5.20 4.91
C ILE A 186 -6.21 -5.44 6.42
N GLU A 187 -5.12 -5.13 7.13
CA GLU A 187 -5.05 -5.25 8.58
C GLU A 187 -4.70 -3.88 9.17
N TRP A 188 -5.62 -3.29 9.95
CA TRP A 188 -5.35 -2.05 10.71
C TRP A 188 -5.22 -2.32 12.21
N ASP A 189 -4.74 -3.51 12.56
CA ASP A 189 -4.54 -3.86 13.97
C ASP A 189 -3.62 -2.80 14.61
N GLY A 190 -3.97 -2.34 15.82
CA GLY A 190 -3.26 -1.28 16.54
C GLY A 190 -3.64 0.16 16.17
N LEU A 191 -4.38 0.40 15.07
CA LEU A 191 -4.79 1.76 14.70
C LEU A 191 -5.91 2.28 15.62
N GLU A 192 -5.63 3.34 16.37
CA GLU A 192 -6.60 4.03 17.23
C GLU A 192 -7.47 5.01 16.42
N PRO A 193 -8.74 5.26 16.82
CA PRO A 193 -9.64 6.19 16.13
C PRO A 193 -9.03 7.59 15.90
N GLU A 194 -8.27 8.07 16.87
CA GLU A 194 -7.63 9.39 16.86
C GLU A 194 -6.52 9.47 15.80
N ASN A 195 -5.93 8.33 15.43
CA ASN A 195 -4.81 8.26 14.49
C ASN A 195 -5.26 8.05 13.04
N LEU A 196 -6.50 7.59 12.80
CA LEU A 196 -7.00 7.36 11.44
C LEU A 196 -6.90 8.60 10.53
N GLN A 197 -7.06 9.80 11.10
CA GLN A 197 -7.00 11.05 10.34
C GLN A 197 -5.64 11.32 9.70
N PHE A 198 -4.55 10.76 10.23
CA PHE A 198 -3.21 10.87 9.66
C PHE A 198 -3.00 9.93 8.47
N CYS A 199 -3.91 8.97 8.24
CA CYS A 199 -3.86 8.06 7.11
C CYS A 199 -4.61 8.59 5.87
N PHE A 200 -5.13 9.82 5.94
CA PHE A 200 -5.82 10.51 4.84
C PHE A 200 -5.19 11.90 4.73
N PRO A 201 -4.21 12.11 3.82
CA PRO A 201 -3.43 13.35 3.78
C PRO A 201 -4.31 14.60 3.64
N GLU A 202 -5.36 14.53 2.81
CA GLU A 202 -6.29 15.63 2.60
C GLU A 202 -7.16 15.94 3.84
N ILE A 203 -7.37 14.95 4.73
CA ILE A 203 -8.07 15.14 6.01
C ILE A 203 -7.10 15.70 7.05
N GLU A 204 -5.88 15.16 7.10
CA GLU A 204 -4.81 15.65 7.98
C GLU A 204 -4.54 17.14 7.75
N ASP A 205 -4.39 17.56 6.49
CA ASP A 205 -4.14 18.95 6.13
C ASP A 205 -5.21 19.91 6.67
N ARG A 206 -6.47 19.46 6.73
CA ARG A 206 -7.61 20.27 7.18
C ARG A 206 -7.90 20.15 8.67
N ARG A 207 -7.30 19.18 9.36
CA ARG A 207 -7.46 18.97 10.81
C ARG A 207 -7.25 20.25 11.61
N SER A 208 -6.20 21.01 11.27
CA SER A 208 -5.78 22.21 12.01
C SER A 208 -6.85 23.33 12.01
N GLY A 209 -7.75 23.34 11.02
CA GLY A 209 -8.86 24.27 10.92
C GLY A 209 -10.06 23.93 11.82
N CYS A 210 -10.08 22.76 12.45
CA CYS A 210 -11.19 22.35 13.31
C CYS A 210 -11.24 23.16 14.61
N LYS A 211 -12.45 23.56 15.03
CA LYS A 211 -12.66 24.30 16.29
C LYS A 211 -12.22 23.51 17.53
N PHE A 212 -12.43 22.20 17.53
CA PHE A 212 -12.16 21.33 18.69
C PHE A 212 -10.84 20.59 18.52
N ARG A 213 -10.03 20.58 19.59
CA ARG A 213 -8.85 19.72 19.68
C ARG A 213 -9.31 18.27 19.79
N GLY A 214 -8.79 17.39 18.94
CA GLY A 214 -9.18 15.97 18.90
C GLY A 214 -10.48 15.71 18.13
N CYS A 215 -10.86 16.58 17.21
CA CYS A 215 -11.96 16.33 16.27
C CYS A 215 -11.70 15.01 15.52
N LEU A 216 -12.68 14.10 15.54
CA LEU A 216 -12.71 12.87 14.75
C LEU A 216 -13.51 13.05 13.44
N HIS A 217 -13.87 14.30 13.14
CA HIS A 217 -14.53 14.72 11.90
C HIS A 217 -15.89 14.07 11.62
N GLU A 218 -16.53 13.43 12.59
CA GLU A 218 -17.77 12.67 12.42
C GLU A 218 -18.97 13.54 12.85
N ASN A 219 -19.13 13.73 14.16
CA ASN A 219 -20.29 14.38 14.77
C ASN A 219 -20.03 15.83 15.22
N GLU A 220 -18.77 16.26 15.19
CA GLU A 220 -18.36 17.55 15.75
C GLU A 220 -18.95 18.73 14.95
N PRO A 221 -19.46 19.77 15.62
CA PRO A 221 -19.89 20.99 14.95
C PRO A 221 -18.67 21.83 14.53
N SER A 222 -18.80 22.63 13.46
CA SER A 222 -17.72 23.48 12.94
C SER A 222 -16.42 22.70 12.64
N CYS A 223 -16.55 21.58 11.95
CA CYS A 223 -15.45 20.74 11.48
C CYS A 223 -14.96 21.22 10.11
N ALA A 224 -13.68 21.61 10.02
CA ALA A 224 -13.09 22.10 8.76
C ALA A 224 -13.04 21.02 7.67
N VAL A 225 -12.88 19.75 8.05
CA VAL A 225 -12.96 18.62 7.09
C VAL A 225 -14.36 18.54 6.47
N LYS A 226 -15.42 18.61 7.28
CA LYS A 226 -16.80 18.61 6.75
C LYS A 226 -17.11 19.85 5.91
N THR A 227 -16.50 20.99 6.22
CA THR A 227 -16.57 22.18 5.35
C THR A 227 -15.89 21.93 4.01
N ALA A 228 -14.66 21.38 4.01
CA ALA A 228 -13.94 21.04 2.78
C ALA A 228 -14.69 20.01 1.91
N VAL A 229 -15.38 19.05 2.52
CA VAL A 229 -16.28 18.12 1.81
C VAL A 229 -17.45 18.89 1.17
N ALA A 230 -18.12 19.76 1.92
CA ALA A 230 -19.23 20.57 1.40
C ALA A 230 -18.81 21.56 0.30
N GLU A 231 -17.53 21.93 0.25
CA GLU A 231 -16.93 22.80 -0.77
C GLU A 231 -16.29 22.00 -1.93
N HIS A 232 -16.43 20.66 -1.94
CA HIS A 232 -15.86 19.75 -2.94
C HIS A 232 -14.33 19.76 -3.04
N GLU A 233 -13.65 20.20 -1.97
CA GLU A 233 -12.20 20.15 -1.86
C GLU A 233 -11.72 18.77 -1.37
N ILE A 234 -12.60 18.02 -0.68
CA ILE A 234 -12.44 16.60 -0.38
C ILE A 234 -13.57 15.85 -1.06
N ALA A 235 -13.25 14.83 -1.84
CA ALA A 235 -14.27 14.01 -2.51
C ALA A 235 -15.19 13.32 -1.51
N ASP A 236 -16.49 13.28 -1.80
CA ASP A 236 -17.51 12.73 -0.90
C ASP A 236 -17.19 11.29 -0.47
N PHE A 237 -16.81 10.43 -1.42
CA PHE A 237 -16.50 9.03 -1.12
C PHE A 237 -15.29 8.88 -0.19
N ARG A 238 -14.28 9.76 -0.27
CA ARG A 238 -13.10 9.71 0.60
C ARG A 238 -13.50 9.95 2.05
N TYR A 239 -14.34 10.95 2.29
CA TYR A 239 -14.89 11.23 3.61
C TYR A 239 -15.85 10.13 4.08
N GLU A 240 -16.70 9.59 3.21
CA GLU A 240 -17.57 8.47 3.55
C GLU A 240 -16.76 7.23 3.98
N HIS A 241 -15.69 6.90 3.26
CA HIS A 241 -14.79 5.80 3.61
C HIS A 241 -14.06 6.05 4.92
N TYR A 242 -13.58 7.28 5.15
CA TYR A 242 -13.01 7.67 6.44
C TYR A 242 -13.98 7.38 7.59
N VAL A 243 -15.25 7.82 7.49
CA VAL A 243 -16.26 7.59 8.53
C VAL A 243 -16.59 6.10 8.69
N GLN A 244 -16.67 5.35 7.59
CA GLN A 244 -16.86 3.89 7.63
C GLN A 244 -15.73 3.18 8.37
N ILE A 245 -14.48 3.48 8.02
CA ILE A 245 -13.29 2.89 8.66
C ILE A 245 -13.22 3.31 10.13
N LEU A 246 -13.52 4.58 10.44
CA LEU A 246 -13.59 5.09 11.81
C LEU A 246 -14.61 4.30 12.66
N ALA A 247 -15.80 4.07 12.11
CA ALA A 247 -16.84 3.29 12.77
C ALA A 247 -16.41 1.84 12.99
N GLU A 248 -15.72 1.23 12.02
CA GLU A 248 -15.17 -0.13 12.16
C GLU A 248 -14.11 -0.20 13.27
N ILE A 249 -13.18 0.78 13.32
CA ILE A 249 -12.16 0.85 14.37
C ILE A 249 -12.80 1.00 15.75
N LYS A 250 -13.76 1.92 15.92
CA LYS A 250 -14.49 2.12 17.18
C LYS A 250 -15.23 0.85 17.65
N ASN A 251 -15.70 0.02 16.72
CA ASN A 251 -16.44 -1.21 17.02
C ASN A 251 -15.56 -2.44 17.25
N ARG A 252 -14.23 -2.34 17.07
CA ARG A 252 -13.32 -3.44 17.38
C ARG A 252 -13.30 -3.69 18.89
N LYS A 253 -13.59 -4.92 19.30
CA LYS A 253 -13.39 -5.33 20.69
C LYS A 253 -11.91 -5.25 21.02
N PRO A 254 -11.51 -4.66 22.17
CA PRO A 254 -10.12 -4.68 22.59
C PRO A 254 -9.64 -6.13 22.67
N ARG A 255 -8.61 -6.48 21.89
CA ARG A 255 -7.90 -7.74 22.06
C ARG A 255 -7.02 -7.58 23.28
N TYR A 256 -7.47 -8.09 24.42
CA TYR A 256 -6.59 -8.29 25.57
C TYR A 256 -5.60 -9.40 25.16
N SER A 257 -4.37 -9.01 24.84
CA SER A 257 -3.23 -9.92 24.67
C SER A 257 -2.68 -10.33 26.04
#